data_AF-A0A8I2KS37-F1
#
_entry.id   AF-A0A8I2KS37-F1
#
_cell.length_a   1.000
_cell.length_b   1.000
_cell.length_c   1.000
_cell.angle_alpha   90.00
_cell.angle_beta   90.00
_cell.angle_gamma   90.00
#
_symmetry.space_group_name_H-M   'P 1'
#
loop_
_entity.id
_entity.type
_entity.pdbx_description
1 polymer ?
#
loop_
_entity_poly.entity_id
_entity_poly.type
_entity_poly.pdbx_seq_one_letter_code
_entity_poly.pdbx_strand_id
1 'polypeptide(L)'
;MPKHKTAQQWFTLIEQQALSGLSVTDFCQQHNLSTKSFYYHRAKHHKKKAPQKPQSSFVVAHPAVPPPISQPPQCQLKHGQSTVLLPSTTDAQWLAALLRALS
;
A
#
# COMPACT_ATOMS: atom_id res chain seq x y z
N MET A 1 8.19 5.98 -43.51
CA MET A 1 9.32 5.81 -42.57
C MET A 1 8.78 5.49 -41.19
N PRO A 2 9.16 4.37 -40.54
CA PRO A 2 8.70 4.09 -39.19
C PRO A 2 9.31 5.14 -38.26
N LYS A 3 8.49 5.97 -37.63
CA LYS A 3 8.93 6.99 -36.67
C LYS A 3 9.54 6.29 -35.47
N HIS A 4 10.86 6.12 -35.47
CA HIS A 4 11.60 5.58 -34.33
C HIS A 4 11.33 6.48 -33.12
N LYS A 5 10.60 5.96 -32.14
CA LYS A 5 10.33 6.68 -30.90
C LYS A 5 11.56 6.61 -30.01
N THR A 6 12.11 7.76 -29.67
CA THR A 6 13.26 7.88 -28.76
C THR A 6 12.89 7.39 -27.36
N ALA A 7 13.89 7.00 -26.56
CA ALA A 7 13.67 6.53 -25.20
C ALA A 7 12.88 7.52 -24.31
N GLN A 8 13.06 8.84 -24.50
CA GLN A 8 12.25 9.87 -23.82
C GLN A 8 10.78 9.86 -24.23
N GLN A 9 10.47 9.66 -25.52
CA GLN A 9 9.07 9.57 -25.96
C GLN A 9 8.36 8.37 -25.31
N TRP A 10 9.05 7.23 -25.20
CA TRP A 10 8.50 6.07 -24.50
C TRP A 10 8.25 6.34 -23.02
N PHE A 11 9.14 7.07 -22.36
CA PHE A 11 8.96 7.48 -20.97
C PHE A 11 7.68 8.30 -20.79
N THR A 12 7.50 9.33 -21.62
CA THR A 12 6.31 10.18 -21.60
C THR A 12 5.03 9.39 -21.88
N LEU A 13 5.06 8.43 -22.81
CA LEU A 13 3.92 7.56 -23.10
C LEU A 13 3.58 6.62 -21.93
N ILE A 14 4.57 6.11 -21.20
CA ILE A 14 4.36 5.26 -20.02
C ILE A 14 3.74 6.05 -18.87
N GLU A 15 4.20 7.30 -18.66
CA GLU A 15 3.61 8.17 -17.63
C GLU A 15 2.18 8.60 -18.01
N GLN A 16 1.93 8.93 -19.28
CA GLN A 16 0.58 9.20 -19.78
C GLN A 16 -0.34 7.99 -19.59
N GLN A 17 0.11 6.77 -19.91
CA GLN A 17 -0.69 5.56 -19.68
C GLN A 17 -1.03 5.38 -18.19
N ALA A 18 -0.08 5.64 -17.28
CA ALA A 18 -0.32 5.56 -15.84
C ALA A 18 -1.35 6.61 -15.36
N LEU A 19 -1.28 7.83 -15.88
CA LEU A 19 -2.23 8.90 -15.55
C LEU A 19 -3.63 8.66 -16.15
N SER A 20 -3.69 8.02 -17.31
CA SER A 20 -4.95 7.80 -18.03
C SER A 20 -5.83 6.73 -17.38
N GLY A 21 -5.28 5.87 -16.51
CA GLY A 21 -6.02 4.77 -15.87
C GLY A 21 -6.50 3.66 -16.82
N LEU A 22 -6.22 3.79 -18.12
CA LEU A 22 -6.57 2.84 -19.17
C LEU A 22 -5.69 1.58 -19.10
N SER A 23 -6.21 0.44 -19.56
CA SER A 23 -5.40 -0.76 -19.71
C SER A 23 -4.29 -0.53 -20.74
N VAL A 24 -3.16 -1.24 -20.59
CA VAL A 24 -2.02 -1.12 -21.51
C VAL A 24 -2.43 -1.45 -22.95
N THR A 25 -3.32 -2.43 -23.12
CA THR A 25 -3.83 -2.85 -24.43
C THR A 25 -4.67 -1.75 -25.08
N ASP A 26 -5.58 -1.13 -24.32
CA ASP A 26 -6.44 -0.05 -24.84
C ASP A 26 -5.59 1.18 -25.20
N PHE A 27 -4.64 1.54 -24.34
CA PHE A 27 -3.72 2.63 -24.59
C PHE A 27 -2.84 2.38 -25.83
N CYS A 28 -2.35 1.15 -26.01
CA CYS A 28 -1.58 0.79 -27.20
C CYS A 28 -2.40 0.85 -28.48
N GLN A 29 -3.68 0.44 -28.43
CA GLN A 29 -4.59 0.53 -29.57
C GLN A 29 -4.87 1.99 -29.95
N GLN A 30 -5.21 2.84 -28.97
CA GLN A 30 -5.51 4.26 -29.22
C GLN A 30 -4.31 5.05 -29.76
N HIS A 31 -3.11 4.74 -29.29
CA HIS A 31 -1.87 5.43 -29.71
C HIS A 31 -1.15 4.73 -30.88
N ASN A 32 -1.77 3.69 -31.46
CA ASN A 32 -1.23 2.89 -32.56
C ASN A 32 0.20 2.38 -32.27
N LEU A 33 0.40 1.89 -31.05
CA LEU A 33 1.66 1.36 -30.52
C LEU A 33 1.64 -0.17 -30.56
N SER A 34 2.81 -0.77 -30.81
CA SER A 34 2.96 -2.21 -30.60
C SER A 34 3.00 -2.50 -29.10
N THR A 35 2.09 -3.35 -28.64
CA THR A 35 2.02 -3.84 -27.25
C THR A 35 3.35 -4.46 -26.81
N LYS A 36 4.03 -5.18 -27.70
CA LYS A 36 5.34 -5.80 -27.43
C LYS A 36 6.42 -4.75 -27.15
N SER A 37 6.48 -3.70 -27.96
CA SER A 37 7.41 -2.59 -27.75
C SER A 37 7.09 -1.83 -26.46
N PHE A 38 5.81 -1.61 -26.18
CA PHE A 38 5.39 -0.93 -24.95
C PHE A 38 5.83 -1.69 -23.69
N TYR A 39 5.59 -3.00 -23.61
CA TYR A 39 6.05 -3.80 -22.47
C TYR A 39 7.58 -3.81 -22.32
N TYR A 40 8.32 -3.88 -23.43
CA TYR A 40 9.79 -3.80 -23.41
C TYR A 40 10.29 -2.48 -22.81
N HIS A 41 9.74 -1.35 -23.26
CA HIS A 41 10.12 -0.04 -22.74
C HIS A 41 9.65 0.19 -21.30
N ARG A 42 8.47 -0.32 -20.92
CA ARG A 42 7.96 -0.27 -19.55
C ARG A 42 8.85 -1.05 -18.58
N ALA A 43 9.26 -2.26 -18.93
CA ALA A 43 10.20 -3.03 -18.11
C ALA A 43 11.53 -2.29 -17.92
N LYS A 44 12.08 -1.70 -19.00
CA LYS A 44 13.31 -0.90 -18.95
C LYS A 44 13.15 0.37 -18.10
N HIS A 45 11.97 0.99 -18.11
CA HIS A 45 11.64 2.14 -17.29
C HIS A 45 11.61 1.80 -15.79
N HIS A 46 10.94 0.71 -15.41
CA HIS A 46 10.94 0.25 -14.02
C HIS A 46 12.34 -0.14 -13.52
N LYS A 47 13.17 -0.72 -14.38
CA LYS A 47 14.57 -1.05 -14.07
C LYS A 47 15.45 0.18 -13.79
N LYS A 48 15.07 1.35 -14.31
CA LYS A 48 15.75 2.64 -14.07
C LYS A 48 15.24 3.38 -12.82
N LYS A 49 13.94 3.26 -12.50
CA LYS A 49 13.33 3.89 -11.30
C LYS A 49 13.50 3.05 -10.03
N ALA A 50 13.77 1.76 -10.14
CA ALA A 50 14.14 0.93 -8.99
C ALA A 50 15.57 1.28 -8.56
N PRO A 51 15.84 1.58 -7.27
CA PRO A 51 17.22 1.52 -6.76
C PRO A 51 17.76 0.14 -7.10
N GLN A 52 19.00 0.07 -7.61
CA GLN A 52 19.66 -1.17 -8.00
C GLN A 52 19.65 -2.15 -6.82
N LYS A 53 18.62 -2.98 -6.71
CA LYS A 53 18.64 -4.13 -5.81
C LYS A 53 19.58 -5.14 -6.46
N PRO A 54 20.65 -5.58 -5.77
CA PRO A 54 21.42 -6.71 -6.25
C PRO A 54 20.47 -7.88 -6.47
N GLN A 55 20.68 -8.61 -7.57
CA GLN A 55 20.00 -9.87 -7.85
C GLN A 55 20.40 -10.89 -6.76
N SER A 56 19.72 -10.84 -5.63
CA SER A 56 19.68 -11.95 -4.69
C SER A 56 18.38 -12.70 -4.97
N SER A 57 18.51 -13.96 -5.37
CA SER A 57 17.41 -14.93 -5.48
C SER A 57 16.83 -15.32 -4.11
N PHE A 58 17.28 -14.68 -3.02
CA PHE A 58 16.66 -14.82 -1.71
C PHE A 58 15.60 -13.75 -1.52
N VAL A 59 14.34 -14.16 -1.69
CA VAL A 59 13.22 -13.40 -1.16
C VAL A 59 13.24 -13.59 0.35
N VAL A 60 13.59 -12.53 1.09
CA VAL A 60 13.36 -12.50 2.54
C VAL A 60 11.85 -12.63 2.73
N ALA A 61 11.41 -13.75 3.31
CA ALA A 61 10.03 -13.91 3.73
C ALA A 61 9.75 -12.85 4.80
N HIS A 62 9.13 -11.74 4.42
CA HIS A 62 8.52 -10.85 5.39
C HIS A 62 7.41 -11.66 6.06
N PRO A 63 7.41 -11.81 7.40
CA PRO A 63 6.25 -12.33 8.09
C PRO A 63 5.04 -11.57 7.57
N ALA A 64 4.02 -12.27 7.11
CA ALA A 64 2.76 -11.64 6.77
C ALA A 64 2.35 -10.88 8.03
N VAL A 65 2.42 -9.54 7.98
CA VAL A 65 1.91 -8.70 9.06
C VAL A 65 0.45 -9.10 9.14
N PRO A 66 0.02 -9.76 10.24
CA PRO A 66 -1.38 -10.12 10.37
C PRO A 66 -2.19 -8.84 10.15
N PRO A 67 -3.33 -8.88 9.43
CA PRO A 67 -4.19 -7.71 9.33
C PRO A 67 -4.39 -7.16 10.75
N PRO A 68 -4.34 -5.83 10.96
CA PRO A 68 -4.49 -5.25 12.27
C PRO A 68 -5.76 -5.83 12.86
N ILE A 69 -5.60 -6.67 13.88
CA ILE A 69 -6.71 -7.29 14.57
C ILE A 69 -7.51 -6.09 15.08
N SER A 70 -8.70 -5.85 14.53
CA SER A 70 -9.56 -4.76 14.98
C SER A 70 -9.93 -5.03 16.43
N GLN A 71 -9.12 -4.51 17.34
CA GLN A 71 -9.36 -4.66 18.76
C GLN A 71 -10.68 -3.95 19.07
N PRO A 72 -11.60 -4.58 19.82
CA PRO A 72 -12.84 -3.93 20.20
C PRO A 72 -12.53 -2.63 20.93
N PRO A 73 -13.37 -1.58 20.75
CA PRO A 73 -13.17 -0.31 21.43
C PRO A 73 -13.08 -0.55 22.92
N GLN A 74 -11.97 -0.13 23.50
CA GLN A 74 -11.61 -0.33 24.89
C GLN A 74 -11.40 1.04 25.55
N CYS A 75 -11.95 1.19 26.75
CA CYS A 75 -11.78 2.36 27.59
C CYS A 75 -10.63 2.12 28.56
N GLN A 76 -9.78 3.12 28.76
CA GLN A 76 -8.64 3.03 29.68
C GLN A 76 -8.94 3.82 30.95
N LEU A 77 -8.89 3.15 32.10
CA LEU A 77 -8.96 3.78 33.42
C LEU A 77 -7.55 3.84 34.02
N LYS A 78 -7.13 5.03 34.45
CA LYS A 78 -5.85 5.25 35.13
C LYS A 78 -6.10 5.65 36.58
N HIS A 79 -5.46 4.95 37.51
CA HIS A 79 -5.50 5.26 38.94
C HIS A 79 -4.11 5.07 39.57
N GLY A 80 -3.47 6.17 39.96
CA GLY A 80 -2.07 6.17 40.39
C GLY A 80 -1.15 5.57 39.34
N GLN A 81 -0.42 4.51 39.72
CA GLN A 81 0.47 3.75 38.83
C GLN A 81 -0.23 2.60 38.09
N SER A 82 -1.52 2.38 38.34
CA SER A 82 -2.28 1.28 37.74
C SER A 82 -3.06 1.75 36.52
N THR A 83 -3.03 0.94 35.47
CA THR A 83 -3.84 1.13 34.26
C THR A 83 -4.70 -0.10 34.07
N VAL A 84 -6.02 0.11 33.94
CA VAL A 84 -6.98 -0.94 33.64
C VAL A 84 -7.60 -0.67 32.28
N LEU A 85 -7.64 -1.69 31.43
CA LEU A 85 -8.32 -1.66 30.14
C LEU A 85 -9.67 -2.36 30.30
N LEU A 86 -10.73 -1.67 29.92
CA LEU A 86 -12.10 -2.14 30.01
C LEU A 86 -12.74 -2.19 28.63
N PRO A 87 -13.55 -3.21 28.31
CA PRO A 87 -14.37 -3.19 27.11
C PRO A 87 -15.33 -1.98 27.13
N SER A 88 -15.63 -1.41 25.98
CA SER A 88 -16.69 -0.38 25.84
C SER A 88 -18.09 -0.88 26.21
N THR A 89 -18.29 -2.19 26.33
CA THR A 89 -19.53 -2.82 26.79
C THR A 89 -19.64 -2.94 28.32
N THR A 90 -18.69 -2.38 29.06
CA THR A 90 -18.71 -2.44 30.54
C THR A 90 -19.94 -1.71 31.09
N ASP A 91 -20.66 -2.37 32.00
CA ASP A 91 -21.85 -1.80 32.64
C ASP A 91 -21.50 -0.53 33.44
N ALA A 92 -22.35 0.49 33.30
CA ALA A 92 -22.12 1.80 33.91
C ALA A 92 -22.27 1.77 35.44
N GLN A 93 -23.16 0.94 36.00
CA GLN A 93 -23.33 0.83 37.44
C GLN A 93 -22.15 0.09 38.08
N TRP A 94 -21.67 -0.97 37.42
CA TRP A 94 -20.47 -1.67 37.83
C TRP A 94 -19.24 -0.76 37.77
N LEU A 95 -19.09 0.02 36.70
CA LEU A 95 -17.99 0.98 36.57
C LEU A 95 -18.05 2.04 37.68
N ALA A 96 -19.23 2.58 37.98
CA ALA A 96 -19.41 3.52 39.09
C ALA A 96 -19.10 2.89 40.46
N ALA A 97 -19.47 1.61 40.66
CA ALA A 97 -19.12 0.88 41.88
C ALA A 97 -17.61 0.69 42.01
N LEU A 98 -16.92 0.32 40.92
CA LEU A 98 -15.46 0.21 40.87
C LEU A 98 -14.79 1.55 41.21
N LEU A 99 -15.23 2.65 40.59
CA LEU A 99 -14.66 3.98 40.84
C LEU A 99 -14.82 4.41 42.30
N ARG A 100 -15.97 4.14 42.92
CA ARG A 100 -16.20 4.41 44.36
C ARG A 100 -15.37 3.54 45.30
N ALA A 101 -14.96 2.34 44.86
CA ALA A 101 -14.10 1.47 45.65
C ALA A 101 -12.61 1.86 45.54
N LEU A 102 -12.25 2.64 44.50
CA LEU A 102 -10.89 3.11 44.26
C LEU A 102 -10.61 4.50 44.87
N SER A 103 -11.66 5.28 45.15
CA SER A 103 -11.60 6.55 45.90
C SER A 103 -11.36 6.34 47.39
#